data_AF-A0A095ZDA2-F1
#
_entry.id   AF-A0A095ZDA2-F1
#
_cell.length_a   1.000
_cell.length_b   1.000
_cell.length_c   1.000
_cell.angle_alpha   90.00
_cell.angle_beta   90.00
_cell.angle_gamma   90.00
#
_symmetry.space_group_name_H-M   'P 1'
#
loop_
_entity.id
_entity.type
_entity.pdbx_description
1 polymer ?
#
loop_
_entity_poly.entity_id
_entity_poly.type
_entity_poly.pdbx_seq_one_letter_code
_entity_poly.pdbx_strand_id
1 'polypeptide(L)'
;MRSKTIFCKTIFQSCLVMLLLLGVLFSLSGCDDDKEKAELASYHWETVAVSQEEFHIPENYMNHDELYLFAARDILESNYDLSKVTLGDKRIKLVDSSFNLPGPGFKALFLVGKFDLKDKSSSDVLKVPGIKKTGKVVIGYKEKRN
;
A
#
# COMPACT_ATOMS: atom_id res chain seq x y z
N MET A 1 -34.22 -20.59 -43.24
CA MET A 1 -34.32 -20.04 -41.87
C MET A 1 -33.52 -20.79 -40.80
N ARG A 2 -33.25 -22.10 -40.94
CA ARG A 2 -32.56 -22.95 -39.94
C ARG A 2 -31.08 -22.59 -39.65
N SER A 3 -30.38 -21.98 -40.61
CA SER A 3 -28.96 -21.62 -40.48
C SER A 3 -28.71 -20.36 -39.64
N LYS A 4 -29.66 -19.41 -39.60
CA LYS A 4 -29.51 -18.15 -38.86
C LYS A 4 -29.64 -18.35 -37.34
N THR A 5 -30.46 -19.31 -36.91
CA THR A 5 -30.66 -19.67 -35.49
C THR A 5 -29.47 -20.40 -34.89
N ILE A 6 -28.74 -21.20 -35.66
CA ILE A 6 -27.54 -21.91 -35.19
C ILE A 6 -26.38 -20.93 -34.98
N PHE A 7 -26.16 -20.01 -35.93
CA PHE A 7 -25.09 -19.02 -35.86
C PHE A 7 -25.20 -18.09 -34.64
N CYS A 8 -26.42 -17.61 -34.35
CA CYS A 8 -26.67 -16.76 -33.18
C CYS A 8 -26.43 -17.51 -31.86
N LYS A 9 -26.80 -18.80 -31.79
CA LYS A 9 -26.62 -19.65 -30.60
C LYS A 9 -25.13 -19.93 -30.33
N THR A 10 -24.35 -20.22 -31.37
CA THR A 10 -22.91 -20.46 -31.23
C THR A 10 -22.15 -19.20 -30.82
N ILE A 11 -22.50 -18.03 -31.36
CA ILE A 11 -21.89 -16.74 -30.97
C ILE A 11 -22.23 -16.37 -29.53
N PHE A 12 -23.51 -16.47 -29.14
CA PHE A 12 -23.94 -16.12 -27.78
C PHE A 12 -23.28 -17.04 -26.74
N GLN A 13 -23.20 -18.34 -27.04
CA GLN A 13 -22.56 -19.32 -26.18
C GLN A 13 -21.04 -19.10 -26.10
N SER A 14 -20.38 -18.73 -27.21
CA SER A 14 -18.96 -18.37 -27.20
C SER A 14 -18.67 -17.11 -26.38
N CYS A 15 -19.52 -16.08 -26.49
CA CYS A 15 -19.38 -14.87 -25.67
C CYS A 15 -19.62 -15.16 -24.19
N LEU A 16 -20.61 -16.00 -23.86
CA LEU A 16 -20.92 -16.37 -22.48
C LEU A 16 -19.77 -17.18 -21.84
N VAL A 17 -19.15 -18.10 -22.60
CA VAL A 17 -17.96 -18.84 -22.17
C VAL A 17 -16.76 -17.91 -21.97
N MET A 18 -16.53 -16.96 -22.87
CA MET A 18 -15.46 -15.95 -22.71
C MET A 18 -15.67 -15.07 -21.48
N LEU A 19 -16.91 -14.64 -21.20
CA LEU A 19 -17.24 -13.86 -20.00
C LEU A 19 -17.06 -14.68 -18.70
N LEU A 20 -17.43 -15.96 -18.72
CA LEU A 20 -17.18 -16.89 -17.61
C LEU A 20 -15.68 -17.09 -17.37
N LEU A 21 -14.88 -17.27 -18.42
CA LEU A 21 -13.43 -17.38 -18.33
C LEU A 21 -12.79 -16.10 -17.78
N LEU A 22 -13.22 -14.93 -18.26
CA LEU A 22 -12.80 -13.63 -17.72
C LEU A 22 -13.16 -13.50 -16.24
N GLY A 23 -14.40 -13.82 -15.84
CA GLY A 23 -14.85 -13.77 -14.45
C GLY A 23 -14.05 -14.69 -13.53
N VAL A 24 -13.71 -15.91 -13.98
CA VAL A 24 -12.87 -16.83 -13.20
C VAL A 24 -11.45 -16.29 -13.07
N LEU A 25 -10.86 -15.75 -14.14
CA LEU A 25 -9.50 -15.18 -14.11
C LEU A 25 -9.40 -13.97 -13.16
N PHE A 26 -10.38 -13.06 -13.17
CA PHE A 26 -10.43 -11.91 -12.25
C PHE A 26 -10.63 -12.33 -10.79
N SER A 27 -11.35 -13.44 -10.54
CA SER A 27 -11.58 -13.94 -9.18
C SER A 27 -10.30 -14.53 -8.55
N LEU A 28 -9.42 -15.10 -9.37
CA LEU A 28 -8.16 -15.68 -8.91
C LEU A 28 -7.11 -14.61 -8.55
N SER A 29 -7.00 -13.52 -9.33
CA SER A 29 -6.03 -12.45 -9.02
C SER A 29 -6.43 -11.58 -7.83
N GLY A 30 -7.74 -11.46 -7.53
CA GLY A 30 -8.20 -10.68 -6.37
C GLY A 30 -8.00 -11.38 -5.02
N CYS A 31 -7.87 -12.71 -5.02
CA CYS A 31 -7.89 -13.49 -3.77
C CYS A 31 -6.64 -13.28 -2.91
N ASP A 32 -5.45 -13.10 -3.51
CA ASP A 32 -4.21 -12.86 -2.78
C ASP A 32 -4.15 -11.44 -2.21
N ASP A 33 -4.53 -10.43 -3.01
CA ASP A 33 -4.63 -9.03 -2.58
C ASP A 33 -5.61 -8.86 -1.40
N ASP A 34 -6.75 -9.54 -1.45
CA ASP A 34 -7.77 -9.49 -0.40
C ASP A 34 -7.26 -10.15 0.89
N LYS A 35 -6.44 -11.20 0.78
CA LYS A 35 -5.84 -11.87 1.94
C LYS A 35 -4.78 -11.00 2.61
N GLU A 36 -3.89 -10.37 1.85
CA GLU A 36 -2.89 -9.44 2.40
C GLU A 36 -3.60 -8.27 3.10
N LYS A 37 -4.59 -7.65 2.43
CA LYS A 37 -5.38 -6.57 3.03
C LYS A 37 -6.06 -6.99 4.31
N ALA A 38 -6.69 -8.17 4.33
CA ALA A 38 -7.35 -8.68 5.52
C ALA A 38 -6.35 -8.89 6.67
N GLU A 39 -5.16 -9.40 6.37
CA GLU A 39 -4.09 -9.54 7.37
C GLU A 39 -3.65 -8.17 7.89
N LEU A 40 -3.30 -7.23 7.01
CA LEU A 40 -2.88 -5.88 7.39
C LEU A 40 -3.97 -5.13 8.17
N ALA A 41 -5.25 -5.31 7.81
CA ALA A 41 -6.39 -4.73 8.50
C ALA A 41 -6.66 -5.35 9.88
N SER A 42 -6.14 -6.55 10.15
CA SER A 42 -6.32 -7.22 11.45
C SER A 42 -5.44 -6.62 12.57
N TYR A 43 -4.40 -5.88 12.21
CA TYR A 43 -3.51 -5.22 13.17
C TYR A 43 -4.06 -3.89 13.67
N HIS A 44 -3.66 -3.50 14.87
CA HIS A 44 -3.74 -2.10 15.30
C HIS A 44 -2.57 -1.33 14.70
N TRP A 45 -2.82 -0.09 14.26
CA TRP A 45 -1.81 0.74 13.61
C TRP A 45 -1.62 2.03 14.39
N GLU A 46 -0.44 2.20 14.94
CA GLU A 46 0.01 3.49 15.49
C GLU A 46 0.76 4.24 14.40
N THR A 47 0.41 5.51 14.19
CA THR A 47 0.99 6.32 13.12
C THR A 47 1.39 7.71 13.62
N VAL A 48 2.46 8.24 13.02
CA VAL A 48 2.92 9.60 13.26
C VAL A 48 3.17 10.32 11.93
N ALA A 49 2.70 11.56 11.85
CA ALA A 49 2.85 12.37 10.65
C ALA A 49 4.30 12.86 10.51
N VAL A 50 4.86 12.65 9.32
CA VAL A 50 6.15 13.24 8.93
C VAL A 50 5.91 14.72 8.67
N SER A 51 6.56 15.57 9.48
CA SER A 51 6.35 17.01 9.48
C SER A 51 7.40 17.81 8.70
N GLN A 52 8.55 17.20 8.42
CA GLN A 52 9.71 17.84 7.81
C GLN A 52 10.46 16.85 6.91
N GLU A 53 11.33 17.37 6.05
CA GLU A 53 12.13 16.54 5.14
C GLU A 53 13.08 15.61 5.91
N GLU A 54 13.66 16.07 7.00
CA GLU A 54 14.43 15.25 7.95
C GLU A 54 13.60 15.12 9.22
N PHE A 55 13.20 13.90 9.55
CA PHE A 55 12.30 13.60 10.64
C PHE A 55 12.94 12.59 11.59
N HIS A 56 13.11 13.00 12.85
CA HIS A 56 13.55 12.11 13.91
C HIS A 56 12.39 11.20 14.32
N ILE A 57 12.60 9.90 14.14
CA ILE A 57 11.60 8.90 14.48
C ILE A 57 11.53 8.78 16.01
N PRO A 58 10.33 8.80 16.61
CA PRO A 58 10.19 8.55 18.04
C PRO A 58 10.76 7.19 18.45
N GLU A 59 11.44 7.10 19.59
CA GLU A 59 12.14 5.87 20.02
C GLU A 59 11.22 4.65 20.10
N ASN A 60 9.96 4.84 20.51
CA ASN A 60 9.00 3.74 20.59
C ASN A 60 8.73 3.09 19.22
N TYR A 61 8.86 3.83 18.11
CA TYR A 61 8.70 3.28 16.76
C TYR A 61 9.93 2.46 16.33
N MET A 62 11.11 2.76 16.88
CA MET A 62 12.37 2.07 16.54
C MET A 62 12.52 0.72 17.25
N ASN A 63 11.67 0.41 18.23
CA ASN A 63 11.68 -0.85 18.98
C ASN A 63 10.89 -1.99 18.30
N HIS A 64 10.42 -1.78 17.06
CA HIS A 64 9.67 -2.76 16.28
C HIS A 64 10.54 -3.35 15.17
N ASP A 65 10.11 -4.49 14.60
CA ASP A 65 10.86 -5.14 13.51
C ASP A 65 10.82 -4.36 12.19
N GLU A 66 9.68 -3.72 11.91
CA GLU A 66 9.43 -3.04 10.64
C GLU A 66 8.77 -1.69 10.88
N LEU A 67 9.23 -0.70 10.11
CA LEU A 67 8.60 0.62 10.03
C LEU A 67 7.93 0.77 8.67
N TYR A 68 6.66 1.11 8.65
CA TYR A 68 5.85 1.23 7.45
C TYR A 68 5.69 2.70 7.07
N LEU A 69 5.74 2.99 5.77
CA LEU A 69 5.50 4.32 5.21
C LEU A 69 4.16 4.32 4.51
N PHE A 70 3.33 5.31 4.83
CA PHE A 70 2.07 5.55 4.14
C PHE A 70 2.06 6.95 3.52
N ALA A 71 1.48 7.06 2.33
CA ALA A 71 1.39 8.31 1.60
C ALA A 71 -0.07 8.63 1.22
N ALA A 72 -0.42 9.90 1.26
CA ALA A 72 -1.70 10.37 0.75
C ALA A 72 -1.76 10.24 -0.78
N ARG A 73 -2.98 10.08 -1.31
CA ARG A 73 -3.22 9.93 -2.76
C ARG A 73 -2.54 11.01 -3.61
N ASP A 74 -2.49 12.26 -3.13
CA ASP A 74 -1.89 13.34 -3.90
C ASP A 74 -0.37 13.21 -4.07
N ILE A 75 0.33 12.53 -3.16
CA ILE A 75 1.75 12.19 -3.35
C ILE A 75 1.88 11.15 -4.47
N LEU A 76 1.03 10.14 -4.48
CA LEU A 76 1.02 9.10 -5.52
C LEU A 76 0.72 9.68 -6.91
N GLU A 77 -0.23 10.61 -6.99
CA GLU A 77 -0.61 11.28 -8.24
C GLU A 77 0.42 12.34 -8.69
N SER A 78 1.28 12.81 -7.79
CA SER A 78 2.29 13.83 -8.11
C SER A 78 3.52 13.30 -8.87
N ASN A 79 3.59 12.00 -9.16
CA ASN A 79 4.79 11.32 -9.69
C ASN A 79 6.03 11.49 -8.81
N TYR A 80 5.82 11.64 -7.50
CA TYR A 80 6.92 11.70 -6.54
C TYR A 80 7.67 10.37 -6.48
N ASP A 81 8.99 10.42 -6.60
CA ASP A 81 9.84 9.24 -6.55
C ASP A 81 10.09 8.81 -5.09
N LEU A 82 9.23 7.92 -4.59
CA LEU A 82 9.31 7.36 -3.25
C LEU A 82 10.59 6.55 -3.00
N SER A 83 11.31 6.10 -4.03
CA SER A 83 12.57 5.36 -3.86
C SER A 83 13.71 6.21 -3.27
N LYS A 84 13.52 7.53 -3.21
CA LYS A 84 14.42 8.50 -2.59
C LYS A 84 14.26 8.61 -1.07
N VAL A 85 13.22 8.00 -0.50
CA VAL A 85 12.99 8.02 0.94
C VAL A 85 14.00 7.09 1.63
N THR A 86 14.68 7.61 2.65
CA THR A 86 15.72 6.86 3.39
C THR A 86 15.49 6.90 4.89
N LEU A 87 16.04 5.92 5.59
CA LEU A 87 16.17 5.89 7.04
C LEU A 87 17.65 5.66 7.36
N GLY A 88 18.33 6.70 7.83
CA GLY A 88 19.80 6.76 7.82
C GLY A 88 20.30 6.55 6.39
N ASP A 89 21.22 5.60 6.21
CA ASP A 89 21.79 5.27 4.89
C ASP A 89 20.98 4.23 4.09
N LYS A 90 19.94 3.62 4.69
CA LYS A 90 19.13 2.59 4.01
C LYS A 90 17.98 3.25 3.25
N ARG A 91 17.77 2.84 1.99
CA ARG A 91 16.61 3.22 1.18
C ARG A 91 15.37 2.40 1.56
N ILE A 92 14.20 2.98 1.32
CA ILE A 92 12.93 2.29 1.54
C ILE A 92 12.78 1.09 0.62
N LYS A 93 12.18 0.01 1.13
CA LYS A 93 11.66 -1.08 0.31
C LYS A 93 10.23 -0.76 -0.08
N LEU A 94 10.00 -0.41 -1.34
CA LEU A 94 8.65 -0.18 -1.86
C LEU A 94 7.86 -1.49 -1.81
N VAL A 95 6.56 -1.37 -1.53
CA VAL A 95 5.64 -2.51 -1.55
C VAL A 95 4.54 -2.22 -2.57
N ASP A 96 4.18 -3.24 -3.31
CA ASP A 96 3.02 -3.21 -4.19
C ASP A 96 1.82 -3.66 -3.35
N SER A 97 1.18 -2.71 -2.67
CA SER A 97 0.05 -2.99 -1.77
C SER A 97 -1.04 -1.97 -2.01
N SER A 98 -2.28 -2.44 -2.05
CA SER A 98 -3.46 -1.58 -2.15
C SER A 98 -4.13 -1.33 -0.78
N PHE A 99 -3.45 -1.67 0.32
CA PHE A 99 -3.89 -1.40 1.68
C PHE A 99 -3.84 0.10 2.01
N ASN A 100 -4.83 0.57 2.77
CA ASN A 100 -4.90 1.97 3.20
C ASN A 100 -5.50 2.13 4.60
N LEU A 101 -5.07 3.20 5.27
CA LEU A 101 -5.57 3.63 6.57
C LEU A 101 -6.44 4.89 6.43
N PRO A 102 -7.40 5.13 7.36
CA PRO A 102 -8.00 6.45 7.51
C PRO A 102 -6.95 7.43 8.02
N GLY A 103 -6.80 8.57 7.34
CA GLY A 103 -5.87 9.63 7.68
C GLY A 103 -6.55 10.95 8.06
N PRO A 104 -5.75 11.99 8.37
CA PRO A 104 -6.26 13.30 8.79
C PRO A 104 -7.24 13.89 7.78
N GLY A 105 -8.38 14.38 8.28
CA GLY A 105 -9.43 14.97 7.44
C GLY A 105 -10.12 13.97 6.51
N PHE A 106 -10.29 12.72 6.97
CA PHE A 106 -10.95 11.62 6.24
C PHE A 106 -10.28 11.24 4.91
N LYS A 107 -8.98 11.54 4.77
CA LYS A 107 -8.19 11.18 3.58
C LYS A 107 -7.57 9.80 3.76
N ALA A 108 -7.61 8.96 2.73
CA ALA A 108 -6.93 7.67 2.75
C ALA A 108 -5.41 7.84 2.65
N LEU A 109 -4.68 7.08 3.47
CA LEU A 109 -3.23 6.94 3.45
C LEU A 109 -2.87 5.53 2.97
N PHE A 110 -2.20 5.43 1.84
CA PHE A 110 -1.88 4.16 1.18
C PHE A 110 -0.52 3.66 1.63
N LEU A 111 -0.41 2.36 1.90
CA LEU A 111 0.86 1.72 2.21
C LEU A 111 1.76 1.73 0.96
N VAL A 112 2.94 2.32 1.07
CA VAL A 112 3.84 2.48 -0.10
C VAL A 112 5.20 1.83 0.07
N GLY A 113 5.61 1.56 1.30
CA GLY A 113 6.87 0.89 1.55
C GLY A 113 7.11 0.63 3.02
N LYS A 114 8.24 0.00 3.29
CA LYS A 114 8.68 -0.30 4.64
C LYS A 114 10.20 -0.31 4.77
N PHE A 115 10.65 -0.19 6.00
CA PHE A 115 12.04 -0.36 6.42
C PHE A 115 12.13 -1.56 7.36
N ASP A 116 13.20 -2.35 7.18
CA ASP A 116 13.63 -3.31 8.19
C ASP A 116 14.43 -2.55 9.24
N LEU A 117 13.95 -2.62 10.48
CA LEU A 117 14.56 -1.95 11.63
C LEU A 117 15.63 -2.80 12.31
N LYS A 118 15.90 -4.03 11.83
CA LYS A 118 17.04 -4.81 12.29
C LYS A 118 18.33 -4.04 12.08
N ASP A 119 19.12 -3.99 13.15
CA ASP A 119 20.42 -3.33 13.24
C ASP A 119 20.37 -1.81 12.99
N LYS A 120 19.20 -1.17 13.25
CA LYS A 120 19.05 0.28 13.13
C LYS A 120 19.34 1.01 14.44
N SER A 121 20.01 2.15 14.33
CA SER A 121 20.24 3.04 15.47
C SER A 121 18.99 3.86 15.76
N SER A 122 18.67 4.09 17.04
CA SER A 122 17.62 5.03 17.45
C SER A 122 17.89 6.46 17.01
N SER A 123 19.14 6.78 16.65
CA SER A 123 19.54 8.07 16.07
C SER A 123 19.28 8.21 14.57
N ASP A 124 18.83 7.14 13.88
CA ASP A 124 18.60 7.19 12.45
C ASP A 124 17.47 8.18 12.11
N VAL A 125 17.73 9.02 11.10
CA VAL A 125 16.80 10.06 10.65
C VAL A 125 16.08 9.58 9.40
N LEU A 126 14.75 9.72 9.40
CA LEU A 126 13.95 9.52 8.19
C LEU A 126 14.12 10.74 7.29
N LYS A 127 14.53 10.51 6.04
CA LYS A 127 14.62 11.56 5.02
C LYS A 127 13.56 11.35 3.96
N VAL A 128 12.69 12.35 3.79
CA VAL A 128 11.62 12.39 2.78
C VAL A 128 11.79 13.67 1.95
N PRO A 129 12.75 13.68 0.99
CA PRO A 129 13.14 14.91 0.31
C PRO A 129 12.00 15.56 -0.45
N GLY A 130 11.85 16.89 -0.37
CA GLY A 130 10.84 17.63 -1.13
C GLY A 130 9.41 17.58 -0.56
N ILE A 131 9.15 16.87 0.54
CA ILE A 131 7.87 16.91 1.24
C ILE A 131 7.94 17.89 2.41
N LYS A 132 7.34 19.06 2.22
CA LYS A 132 7.36 20.18 3.19
C LYS A 132 6.08 20.34 3.99
N LYS A 133 5.04 19.55 3.72
CA LYS A 133 3.72 19.66 4.36
C LYS A 133 3.45 18.47 5.27
N THR A 134 3.17 18.75 6.53
CA THR A 134 2.76 17.76 7.54
C THR A 134 1.52 16.98 7.09
N GLY A 135 1.52 15.66 7.30
CA GLY A 135 0.34 14.81 7.12
C GLY A 135 0.10 14.32 5.69
N LYS A 136 1.06 14.52 4.77
CA LYS A 136 1.06 13.90 3.43
C LYS A 136 1.72 12.54 3.40
N VAL A 137 2.66 12.36 4.31
CA VAL A 137 3.35 11.09 4.55
C VAL A 137 3.30 10.85 6.06
N VAL A 138 3.03 9.61 6.42
CA VAL A 138 3.07 9.16 7.81
C VAL A 138 3.92 7.90 7.88
N ILE A 139 4.54 7.68 9.03
CA ILE A 139 5.14 6.38 9.36
C ILE A 139 4.28 5.69 10.40
N GLY A 140 4.30 4.36 10.40
CA GLY A 140 3.55 3.56 11.35
C GLY A 140 4.22 2.24 11.65
N TYR A 141 3.78 1.61 12.73
CA TYR A 141 4.07 0.21 13.01
C TYR A 141 2.76 -0.51 13.29
N LYS A 142 2.77 -1.82 13.01
CA LYS A 142 1.66 -2.69 13.36
C LYS A 142 1.86 -3.21 14.77
N GLU A 143 0.82 -3.13 15.59
CA GLU A 143 0.74 -3.75 16.89
C GLU A 143 -0.18 -4.96 16.78
N LYS A 144 0.33 -6.12 17.22
CA LYS A 144 -0.46 -7.34 17.24
C LYS A 144 -1.45 -7.21 18.39
N ARG A 145 -2.75 -7.26 18.09
CA ARG A 145 -3.76 -7.38 19.15
C ARG A 145 -3.51 -8.70 19.88
N ASN A 146 -3.13 -8.62 21.16
CA ASN A 146 -3.08 -9.75 22.08
C ASN A 146 -4.48 -10.29 22.35
#